data_AF-A0A261F900-F1
#
_entry.id   AF-A0A261F900-F1
#
_cell.length_a   1.000
_cell.length_b   1.000
_cell.length_c   1.000
_cell.angle_alpha   90.00
_cell.angle_beta   90.00
_cell.angle_gamma   90.00
#
_symmetry.space_group_name_H-M   'P 1'
#
loop_
_entity.id
_entity.type
_entity.pdbx_description
1 polymer ?
#
loop_
_entity_poly.entity_id
_entity_poly.type
_entity_poly.pdbx_seq_one_letter_code
_entity_poly.pdbx_strand_id
1 'polypeptide(L)'
;MEGMSVEVPDPNELLRLQPTVRYDDRNEQGRGGARHLSAVLPAISAAMGHPLPTPVHSDPEFAREQLGLPEAASVVVVLVDGLGFWNLAMRRGHAPYLRSLLDDSSCSTPISTCYPSTTVAAMSTFGTGTCPGLTAMTGYTQMNVQTNEICQLIQFKGAPEPLELQRQPTIFERLSAEGVRVTSSGLPKFAASPLTQAAFRGADYVSNVLPRDRVLAAAKAARTPGLTYLYIRDADKTGHNYGWDSDRWVGAFERIDAQLGLLKRSVPRGTLIVVVADHGMISTDPDLRIDIAQEPMLAQGVQAVGGEPRALMLYLEPECSADEVADRWRDRLGDRALVRTRDEAVADGVYGPVDPRVVPMIGDVLVSAAGRTTIVDSRIQTDKATRLPSVHGSQTSAEMDIPLLIDMA
;
A
#
# COMPACT_ATOMS: atom_id res chain seq x y z
N MET A 1 -11.39 -32.84 -4.07
CA MET A 1 -10.96 -31.55 -4.64
C MET A 1 -9.45 -31.55 -4.57
N GLU A 2 -8.79 -31.72 -5.71
CA GLU A 2 -7.34 -31.47 -5.80
C GLU A 2 -7.14 -29.99 -5.49
N GLY A 3 -6.48 -29.69 -4.37
CA GLY A 3 -6.17 -28.31 -4.00
C GLY A 3 -5.23 -27.75 -5.06
N MET A 4 -5.70 -26.76 -5.83
CA MET A 4 -4.83 -26.01 -6.71
C MET A 4 -3.91 -25.17 -5.83
N SER A 5 -2.70 -25.68 -5.56
CA SER A 5 -1.69 -24.88 -4.86
C SER A 5 -1.30 -23.71 -5.74
N VAL A 6 -1.32 -22.49 -5.20
CA VAL A 6 -0.77 -21.30 -5.87
C VAL A 6 0.64 -21.63 -6.38
N GLU A 7 0.80 -21.60 -7.71
CA GLU A 7 2.09 -21.78 -8.35
C GLU A 7 2.90 -20.49 -8.16
N VAL A 8 4.07 -20.60 -7.53
CA VAL A 8 4.93 -19.45 -7.26
C VAL A 8 5.85 -19.25 -8.48
N PRO A 9 5.79 -18.09 -9.18
CA PRO A 9 6.68 -17.78 -10.29
C PRO A 9 8.15 -17.78 -9.88
N ASP A 10 9.05 -17.75 -10.86
CA ASP A 10 10.46 -17.52 -10.58
C ASP A 10 10.63 -16.18 -9.82
N PRO A 11 11.38 -16.15 -8.70
CA PRO A 11 11.55 -14.92 -7.93
C PRO A 11 12.06 -13.72 -8.73
N ASN A 12 12.83 -13.93 -9.81
CA ASN A 12 13.30 -12.85 -10.66
C ASN A 12 12.19 -12.28 -11.56
N GLU A 13 11.21 -13.10 -11.95
CA GLU A 13 10.04 -12.61 -12.69
C GLU A 13 9.19 -11.68 -11.82
N LEU A 14 9.07 -11.99 -10.53
CA LEU A 14 8.35 -11.16 -9.57
C LEU A 14 9.00 -9.78 -9.38
N LEU A 15 10.28 -9.64 -9.68
CA LEU A 15 11.05 -8.40 -9.56
C LEU A 15 11.11 -7.60 -10.87
N ARG A 16 10.48 -8.07 -11.94
CA ARG A 16 10.32 -7.30 -13.17
C ARG A 16 9.25 -6.24 -12.98
N LEU A 17 9.49 -5.09 -13.61
CA LEU A 17 8.52 -4.01 -13.68
C LEU A 17 7.25 -4.49 -14.37
N GLN A 18 6.13 -4.15 -13.78
CA GLN A 18 4.80 -4.46 -14.29
C GLN A 18 4.27 -3.26 -15.09
N PRO A 19 3.34 -3.48 -16.05
CA PRO A 19 2.57 -2.40 -16.64
C PRO A 19 1.85 -1.56 -15.59
N THR A 20 1.52 -0.31 -15.93
CA THR A 20 0.78 0.58 -15.01
C THR A 20 -0.61 0.02 -14.73
N VAL A 21 -0.84 -0.26 -13.44
CA VAL A 21 -2.12 -0.71 -12.92
C VAL A 21 -3.08 0.47 -12.88
N ARG A 22 -4.22 0.34 -13.56
CA ARG A 22 -5.23 1.40 -13.62
C ARG A 22 -6.26 1.27 -12.49
N TYR A 23 -6.95 2.37 -12.21
CA TYR A 23 -7.95 2.49 -11.15
C TYR A 23 -9.40 2.33 -11.65
N ASP A 24 -9.60 2.16 -12.95
CA ASP A 24 -10.91 2.09 -13.61
C ASP A 24 -11.62 0.75 -13.40
N ASP A 25 -12.89 0.78 -12.97
CA ASP A 25 -13.67 -0.41 -12.60
C ASP A 25 -13.59 -1.55 -13.63
N ARG A 26 -13.68 -1.22 -14.93
CA ARG A 26 -13.61 -2.20 -16.02
C ARG A 26 -12.28 -2.07 -16.76
N ASN A 27 -11.45 -3.10 -16.69
CA ASN A 27 -10.23 -3.16 -17.48
C ASN A 27 -9.99 -4.57 -18.04
N GLU A 28 -9.28 -4.62 -19.17
CA GLU A 28 -8.88 -5.86 -19.84
C GLU A 28 -7.61 -6.48 -19.21
N GLN A 29 -6.96 -5.77 -18.26
CA GLN A 29 -5.70 -6.20 -17.65
C GLN A 29 -5.89 -7.36 -16.67
N GLY A 30 -7.13 -7.61 -16.19
CA GLY A 30 -7.43 -8.63 -15.19
C GLY A 30 -6.83 -8.33 -13.80
N ARG A 31 -6.24 -7.15 -13.63
CA ARG A 31 -5.58 -6.59 -12.43
C ARG A 31 -5.83 -5.09 -12.39
N GLY A 32 -5.84 -4.49 -11.20
CA GLY A 32 -6.29 -3.10 -11.03
C GLY A 32 -7.80 -2.98 -11.10
N GLY A 33 -8.32 -1.78 -11.32
CA GLY A 33 -9.75 -1.53 -11.41
C GLY A 33 -10.51 -2.05 -10.19
N ALA A 34 -11.53 -2.87 -10.43
CA ALA A 34 -12.24 -3.53 -9.34
C ALA A 34 -11.38 -4.51 -8.52
N ARG A 35 -10.27 -5.03 -9.07
CA ARG A 35 -9.25 -5.85 -8.38
C ARG A 35 -8.05 -5.00 -7.95
N HIS A 36 -8.33 -3.90 -7.26
CA HIS A 36 -7.35 -2.96 -6.72
C HIS A 36 -7.61 -2.65 -5.24
N LEU A 37 -6.57 -2.27 -4.49
CA LEU A 37 -6.69 -1.90 -3.08
C LEU A 37 -7.75 -0.80 -2.82
N SER A 38 -7.88 0.16 -3.74
CA SER A 38 -8.90 1.23 -3.66
C SER A 38 -10.34 0.73 -3.79
N ALA A 39 -10.57 -0.44 -4.38
CA ALA A 39 -11.90 -1.01 -4.55
C ALA A 39 -12.39 -1.74 -3.29
N VAL A 40 -11.49 -2.10 -2.37
CA VAL A 40 -11.80 -2.97 -1.22
C VAL A 40 -12.84 -2.35 -0.28
N LEU A 41 -12.64 -1.11 0.17
CA LEU A 41 -13.62 -0.46 1.07
C LEU A 41 -14.94 -0.09 0.38
N PRO A 42 -14.97 0.42 -0.87
CA PRO A 42 -16.21 0.54 -1.63
C PRO A 42 -16.97 -0.78 -1.76
N ALA A 43 -16.29 -1.87 -2.11
CA ALA A 43 -16.91 -3.19 -2.20
C ALA A 43 -17.43 -3.71 -0.85
N ILE A 44 -16.71 -3.47 0.25
CA ILE A 44 -17.18 -3.78 1.60
C ILE A 44 -18.40 -2.93 1.97
N SER A 45 -18.44 -1.67 1.55
CA SER A 45 -19.60 -0.80 1.80
C SER A 45 -20.87 -1.35 1.13
N ALA A 46 -20.76 -1.82 -0.13
CA ALA A 46 -21.82 -2.54 -0.82
C ALA A 46 -22.20 -3.85 -0.10
N ALA A 47 -21.23 -4.65 0.33
CA ALA A 47 -21.47 -5.90 1.06
C ALA A 47 -22.27 -5.71 2.37
N MET A 48 -22.18 -4.53 2.98
CA MET A 48 -22.94 -4.16 4.17
C MET A 48 -24.33 -3.55 3.85
N GLY A 49 -24.67 -3.36 2.58
CA GLY A 49 -25.90 -2.69 2.14
C GLY A 49 -25.83 -1.16 2.13
N HIS A 50 -24.62 -0.60 2.17
CA HIS A 50 -24.32 0.84 2.19
C HIS A 50 -23.36 1.21 1.05
N PRO A 51 -23.74 1.05 -0.22
CA PRO A 51 -22.81 1.24 -1.35
C PRO A 51 -22.34 2.69 -1.45
N LEU A 52 -21.02 2.90 -1.32
CA LEU A 52 -20.39 4.22 -1.37
C LEU A 52 -19.52 4.38 -2.63
N PRO A 53 -20.04 4.99 -3.71
CA PRO A 53 -19.25 5.23 -4.92
C PRO A 53 -18.15 6.25 -4.66
N THR A 54 -17.03 6.15 -5.37
CA THR A 54 -15.88 7.05 -5.30
C THR A 54 -15.56 7.60 -6.69
N PRO A 55 -14.69 8.63 -6.81
CA PRO A 55 -14.29 9.16 -8.12
C PRO A 55 -13.64 8.14 -9.08
N VAL A 56 -13.13 7.01 -8.57
CA VAL A 56 -12.49 5.96 -9.40
C VAL A 56 -13.28 4.64 -9.38
N HIS A 57 -14.16 4.43 -8.40
CA HIS A 57 -15.06 3.27 -8.31
C HIS A 57 -16.51 3.72 -8.24
N SER A 58 -17.13 3.86 -9.41
CA SER A 58 -18.49 4.41 -9.53
C SER A 58 -19.59 3.40 -9.21
N ASP A 59 -19.28 2.11 -9.28
CA ASP A 59 -20.20 1.01 -9.04
C ASP A 59 -19.65 0.07 -7.94
N PRO A 60 -19.94 0.37 -6.65
CA PRO A 60 -19.51 -0.47 -5.53
C PRO A 60 -20.04 -1.91 -5.56
N GLU A 61 -21.22 -2.15 -6.14
CA GLU A 61 -21.78 -3.50 -6.27
C GLU A 61 -20.99 -4.31 -7.29
N PHE A 62 -20.65 -3.71 -8.43
CA PHE A 62 -19.74 -4.34 -9.38
C PHE A 62 -18.39 -4.66 -8.74
N ALA A 63 -17.80 -3.74 -7.96
CA ALA A 63 -16.57 -4.01 -7.23
C ALA A 63 -16.71 -5.18 -6.23
N ARG A 64 -17.83 -5.26 -5.52
CA ARG A 64 -18.17 -6.37 -4.60
C ARG A 64 -18.21 -7.71 -5.33
N GLU A 65 -18.90 -7.76 -6.48
CA GLU A 65 -19.01 -8.96 -7.30
C GLU A 65 -17.64 -9.41 -7.85
N GLN A 66 -16.84 -8.47 -8.38
CA GLN A 66 -15.51 -8.76 -8.92
C GLN A 66 -14.51 -9.22 -7.85
N LEU A 67 -14.63 -8.71 -6.62
CA LEU A 67 -13.83 -9.15 -5.48
C LEU A 67 -14.40 -10.41 -4.80
N GLY A 68 -15.58 -10.89 -5.20
CA GLY A 68 -16.19 -12.08 -4.63
C GLY A 68 -16.64 -11.92 -3.18
N LEU A 69 -16.96 -10.69 -2.74
CA LEU A 69 -17.35 -10.44 -1.36
C LEU A 69 -18.84 -10.82 -1.14
N PRO A 70 -19.15 -11.73 -0.20
CA PRO A 70 -20.54 -12.01 0.17
C PRO A 70 -21.14 -10.84 0.95
N GLU A 71 -22.47 -10.74 0.95
CA GLU A 71 -23.17 -9.80 1.82
C GLU A 71 -23.00 -10.17 3.29
N ALA A 72 -22.77 -9.18 4.15
CA ALA A 72 -22.62 -9.37 5.58
C ALA A 72 -22.95 -8.09 6.36
N ALA A 73 -23.71 -8.24 7.45
CA ALA A 73 -24.04 -7.12 8.34
C ALA A 73 -22.83 -6.64 9.16
N SER A 74 -21.87 -7.53 9.47
CA SER A 74 -20.63 -7.21 10.19
C SER A 74 -19.43 -7.60 9.35
N VAL A 75 -18.52 -6.66 9.15
CA VAL A 75 -17.26 -6.89 8.41
C VAL A 75 -16.08 -6.51 9.29
N VAL A 76 -15.07 -7.38 9.36
CA VAL A 76 -13.74 -7.08 9.89
C VAL A 76 -12.74 -7.12 8.75
N VAL A 77 -12.22 -5.95 8.38
CA VAL A 77 -11.11 -5.86 7.43
C VAL A 77 -9.79 -5.75 8.19
N VAL A 78 -8.86 -6.66 7.90
CA VAL A 78 -7.54 -6.71 8.51
C VAL A 78 -6.51 -6.32 7.46
N LEU A 79 -5.81 -5.20 7.68
CA LEU A 79 -4.69 -4.80 6.84
C LEU A 79 -3.38 -5.22 7.54
N VAL A 80 -2.63 -6.10 6.88
CA VAL A 80 -1.32 -6.55 7.32
C VAL A 80 -0.25 -5.84 6.51
N ASP A 81 0.42 -4.88 7.13
CA ASP A 81 1.43 -4.02 6.52
C ASP A 81 2.62 -4.86 5.99
N GLY A 82 2.95 -4.69 4.72
CA GLY A 82 4.06 -5.36 4.04
C GLY A 82 3.88 -6.86 3.81
N LEU A 83 2.65 -7.39 3.92
CA LEU A 83 2.35 -8.80 3.60
C LEU A 83 1.97 -8.98 2.13
N GLY A 84 2.95 -8.90 1.24
CA GLY A 84 2.73 -9.14 -0.19
C GLY A 84 2.21 -10.55 -0.47
N PHE A 85 1.43 -10.70 -1.54
CA PHE A 85 0.83 -11.99 -1.92
C PHE A 85 1.90 -13.05 -2.15
N TRP A 86 2.98 -12.68 -2.83
CA TRP A 86 4.08 -13.61 -3.11
C TRP A 86 4.93 -13.91 -1.88
N ASN A 87 5.14 -12.95 -0.98
CA ASN A 87 5.80 -13.20 0.30
C ASN A 87 5.01 -14.25 1.12
N LEU A 88 3.69 -14.10 1.17
CA LEU A 88 2.77 -15.05 1.77
C LEU A 88 2.82 -16.42 1.07
N ALA A 89 2.68 -16.47 -0.26
CA ALA A 89 2.68 -17.73 -1.01
C ALA A 89 3.98 -18.53 -0.83
N MET A 90 5.13 -17.86 -0.88
CA MET A 90 6.45 -18.47 -0.67
C MET A 90 6.67 -18.99 0.76
N ARG A 91 5.96 -18.42 1.75
CA ARG A 91 6.10 -18.79 3.17
C ARG A 91 4.88 -19.49 3.74
N ARG A 92 3.92 -19.89 2.91
CA ARG A 92 2.61 -20.46 3.32
C ARG A 92 2.70 -21.67 4.25
N GLY A 93 3.82 -22.40 4.25
CA GLY A 93 4.07 -23.51 5.17
C GLY A 93 4.05 -23.11 6.66
N HIS A 94 4.33 -21.85 6.96
CA HIS A 94 4.38 -21.30 8.33
C HIS A 94 3.05 -20.68 8.81
N ALA A 95 2.04 -20.61 7.94
CA ALA A 95 0.80 -19.91 8.24
C ALA A 95 -0.40 -20.79 7.91
N PRO A 96 -0.74 -21.78 8.77
CA PRO A 96 -1.79 -22.75 8.47
C PRO A 96 -3.18 -22.12 8.25
N TYR A 97 -3.52 -21.02 8.93
CA TYR A 97 -4.80 -20.34 8.70
C TYR A 97 -4.82 -19.62 7.35
N LEU A 98 -3.83 -18.77 7.06
CA LEU A 98 -3.72 -18.08 5.78
C LEU A 98 -3.58 -19.07 4.61
N ARG A 99 -2.84 -20.17 4.80
CA ARG A 99 -2.72 -21.25 3.83
C ARG A 99 -4.08 -21.85 3.48
N SER A 100 -4.93 -22.08 4.48
CA SER A 100 -6.27 -22.64 4.25
C SER A 100 -7.16 -21.73 3.42
N LEU A 101 -6.99 -20.40 3.54
CA LEU A 101 -7.69 -19.44 2.70
C LEU A 101 -7.12 -19.42 1.27
N LEU A 102 -5.79 -19.50 1.11
CA LEU A 102 -5.16 -19.56 -0.20
C LEU A 102 -5.51 -20.81 -1.01
N ASP A 103 -5.90 -21.91 -0.35
CA ASP A 103 -6.38 -23.12 -1.01
C ASP A 103 -7.80 -22.95 -1.60
N ASP A 104 -8.51 -21.88 -1.25
CA ASP A 104 -9.74 -21.45 -1.93
C ASP A 104 -9.40 -20.70 -3.22
N SER A 105 -9.98 -21.15 -4.33
CA SER A 105 -9.80 -20.55 -5.66
C SER A 105 -10.09 -19.03 -5.69
N SER A 106 -11.05 -18.55 -4.89
CA SER A 106 -11.40 -17.12 -4.80
C SER A 106 -10.28 -16.25 -4.22
N CYS A 107 -9.42 -16.84 -3.39
CA CYS A 107 -8.33 -16.17 -2.69
C CYS A 107 -6.95 -16.48 -3.30
N SER A 108 -6.90 -17.40 -4.27
CA SER A 108 -5.67 -17.89 -4.91
C SER A 108 -5.06 -16.91 -5.93
N THR A 109 -5.71 -15.78 -6.19
CA THR A 109 -5.23 -14.75 -7.12
C THR A 109 -5.09 -13.40 -6.42
N PRO A 110 -3.94 -12.70 -6.59
CA PRO A 110 -3.73 -11.40 -5.96
C PRO A 110 -4.60 -10.30 -6.56
N ILE A 111 -4.79 -9.24 -5.78
CA ILE A 111 -5.18 -7.91 -6.29
C ILE A 111 -3.96 -6.99 -6.29
N SER A 112 -4.06 -5.83 -6.91
CA SER A 112 -2.96 -4.87 -6.98
C SER A 112 -3.11 -3.72 -5.98
N THR A 113 -2.00 -3.21 -5.46
CA THR A 113 -1.95 -1.92 -4.75
C THR A 113 -1.62 -0.76 -5.70
N CYS A 114 -1.59 0.46 -5.15
CA CYS A 114 -1.25 1.68 -5.89
C CYS A 114 0.25 1.83 -6.17
N TYR A 115 0.58 2.77 -7.05
CA TYR A 115 1.93 3.33 -7.16
C TYR A 115 2.07 4.67 -6.39
N PRO A 116 3.18 4.92 -5.69
CA PRO A 116 4.18 3.92 -5.29
C PRO A 116 3.55 2.92 -4.32
N SER A 117 4.08 1.69 -4.31
CA SER A 117 3.60 0.62 -3.43
C SER A 117 4.14 0.82 -2.01
N THR A 118 3.73 1.91 -1.39
CA THR A 118 4.25 2.38 -0.10
C THR A 118 3.12 2.67 0.87
N THR A 119 3.35 2.45 2.16
CA THR A 119 2.34 2.57 3.22
C THR A 119 1.56 3.88 3.10
N VAL A 120 2.23 5.03 2.87
CA VAL A 120 1.56 6.33 2.77
C VAL A 120 0.50 6.36 1.66
N ALA A 121 0.93 6.04 0.43
CA ALA A 121 0.06 6.10 -0.75
C ALA A 121 -1.04 5.03 -0.68
N ALA A 122 -0.67 3.82 -0.27
CA ALA A 122 -1.57 2.67 -0.19
C ALA A 122 -2.63 2.84 0.90
N MET A 123 -2.26 3.35 2.07
CA MET A 123 -3.20 3.57 3.17
C MET A 123 -4.22 4.66 2.86
N SER A 124 -3.79 5.77 2.24
CA SER A 124 -4.71 6.83 1.79
C SER A 124 -5.59 6.37 0.62
N THR A 125 -5.05 5.59 -0.30
CA THR A 125 -5.78 4.93 -1.39
C THR A 125 -6.87 4.01 -0.84
N PHE A 126 -6.51 3.10 0.08
CA PHE A 126 -7.43 2.18 0.74
C PHE A 126 -8.51 2.93 1.51
N GLY A 127 -8.12 3.85 2.39
CA GLY A 127 -9.04 4.49 3.32
C GLY A 127 -10.05 5.44 2.67
N THR A 128 -9.75 5.95 1.48
CA THR A 128 -10.64 6.83 0.71
C THR A 128 -11.32 6.11 -0.45
N GLY A 129 -10.85 4.92 -0.81
CA GLY A 129 -11.24 4.21 -2.02
C GLY A 129 -10.94 4.99 -3.29
N THR A 130 -9.86 5.79 -3.30
CA THR A 130 -9.46 6.64 -4.43
C THR A 130 -8.04 6.32 -4.91
N CYS A 131 -7.26 7.32 -5.34
CA CYS A 131 -5.91 7.14 -5.85
C CYS A 131 -4.96 8.24 -5.34
N PRO A 132 -3.63 8.03 -5.41
CA PRO A 132 -2.64 9.01 -4.97
C PRO A 132 -2.80 10.40 -5.61
N GLY A 133 -3.18 10.46 -6.90
CA GLY A 133 -3.40 11.70 -7.64
C GLY A 133 -4.56 12.56 -7.11
N LEU A 134 -5.52 11.96 -6.39
CA LEU A 134 -6.63 12.65 -5.73
C LEU A 134 -6.38 12.89 -4.24
N THR A 135 -5.69 11.95 -3.59
CA THR A 135 -5.38 12.05 -2.15
C THR A 135 -4.24 13.00 -1.84
N ALA A 136 -3.39 13.34 -2.82
CA ALA A 136 -2.15 14.11 -2.66
C ALA A 136 -1.05 13.40 -1.85
N MET A 137 -1.20 12.09 -1.65
CA MET A 137 -0.26 11.25 -0.90
C MET A 137 0.57 10.45 -1.89
N THR A 138 1.53 11.09 -2.54
CA THR A 138 2.19 10.60 -3.77
C THR A 138 3.51 9.85 -3.54
N GLY A 139 3.98 9.78 -2.29
CA GLY A 139 5.15 9.00 -1.89
C GLY A 139 5.41 9.05 -0.39
N TYR A 140 6.40 8.31 0.09
CA TYR A 140 6.85 8.39 1.49
C TYR A 140 7.35 9.79 1.86
N THR A 141 8.14 10.38 0.96
CA THR A 141 8.51 11.81 0.97
C THR A 141 8.09 12.47 -0.33
N GLN A 142 7.73 13.76 -0.28
CA GLN A 142 7.37 14.54 -1.47
C GLN A 142 7.61 16.04 -1.22
N MET A 143 7.44 16.87 -2.24
CA MET A 143 7.53 18.32 -2.11
C MET A 143 6.35 18.89 -1.31
N ASN A 144 6.65 19.67 -0.27
CA ASN A 144 5.68 20.59 0.31
C ASN A 144 5.67 21.88 -0.53
N VAL A 145 4.59 22.05 -1.30
CA VAL A 145 4.42 23.17 -2.23
C VAL A 145 4.32 24.54 -1.55
N GLN A 146 4.05 24.59 -0.24
CA GLN A 146 3.98 25.84 0.52
C GLN A 146 5.37 26.33 0.95
N THR A 147 6.29 25.40 1.24
CA THR A 147 7.63 25.71 1.76
C THR A 147 8.74 25.48 0.73
N ASN A 148 8.45 24.78 -0.36
CA ASN A 148 9.41 24.29 -1.35
C ASN A 148 10.51 23.40 -0.72
N GLU A 149 10.14 22.61 0.28
CA GLU A 149 11.01 21.65 0.97
C GLU A 149 10.43 20.24 0.91
N ILE A 150 11.29 19.22 0.97
CA ILE A 150 10.85 17.83 1.07
C ILE A 150 10.21 17.56 2.43
N CYS A 151 8.98 17.07 2.43
CA CYS A 151 8.26 16.61 3.60
C CYS A 151 8.19 15.09 3.66
N GLN A 152 7.90 14.55 4.85
CA GLN A 152 7.70 13.12 5.07
C GLN A 152 6.28 12.87 5.58
N LEU A 153 5.59 11.88 5.02
CA LEU A 153 4.13 11.76 5.16
C LEU A 153 3.65 10.66 6.14
N ILE A 154 4.54 9.87 6.75
CA ILE A 154 4.13 8.95 7.84
C ILE A 154 3.88 9.74 9.13
N GLN A 155 4.77 10.68 9.45
CA GLN A 155 4.73 11.54 10.63
C GLN A 155 4.36 12.98 10.29
N PHE A 156 4.13 13.29 9.00
CA PHE A 156 3.84 14.64 8.52
C PHE A 156 4.93 15.66 8.89
N LYS A 157 6.19 15.21 8.93
CA LYS A 157 7.31 16.10 9.23
C LYS A 157 7.50 17.07 8.06
N GLY A 158 7.28 18.35 8.31
CA GLY A 158 7.39 19.41 7.30
C GLY A 158 6.27 19.37 6.25
N ALA A 159 5.22 18.58 6.46
CA ALA A 159 4.07 18.50 5.55
C ALA A 159 2.97 19.49 5.99
N PRO A 160 2.04 19.88 5.09
CA PRO A 160 0.82 20.58 5.48
C PRO A 160 -0.01 19.74 6.44
N GLU A 161 -0.97 20.36 7.14
CA GLU A 161 -1.84 19.63 8.06
C GLU A 161 -2.59 18.48 7.35
N PRO A 162 -2.86 17.34 8.03
CA PRO A 162 -3.42 16.15 7.40
C PRO A 162 -4.68 16.37 6.55
N LEU A 163 -5.61 17.17 7.07
CA LEU A 163 -6.88 17.48 6.39
C LEU A 163 -6.72 18.53 5.28
N GLU A 164 -5.64 19.33 5.30
CA GLU A 164 -5.35 20.27 4.23
C GLU A 164 -4.71 19.57 3.03
N LEU A 165 -3.83 18.59 3.29
CA LEU A 165 -3.15 17.81 2.29
C LEU A 165 -4.09 16.77 1.66
N GLN A 166 -4.69 15.91 2.47
CA GLN A 166 -5.61 14.87 2.04
C GLN A 166 -7.05 15.37 2.20
N ARG A 167 -7.71 15.63 1.06
CA ARG A 167 -9.04 16.27 1.02
C ARG A 167 -10.18 15.34 0.59
N GLN A 168 -9.88 14.12 0.14
CA GLN A 168 -10.93 13.17 -0.23
C GLN A 168 -11.60 12.65 1.04
N PRO A 169 -12.94 12.58 1.11
CA PRO A 169 -13.63 11.98 2.25
C PRO A 169 -13.21 10.52 2.39
N THR A 170 -12.94 10.08 3.63
CA THR A 170 -12.65 8.66 3.87
C THR A 170 -13.94 7.85 3.76
N ILE A 171 -13.84 6.57 3.43
CA ILE A 171 -15.00 5.66 3.47
C ILE A 171 -15.55 5.55 4.90
N PHE A 172 -14.67 5.67 5.89
CA PHE A 172 -15.00 5.67 7.32
C PHE A 172 -15.90 6.86 7.71
N GLU A 173 -15.57 8.08 7.28
CA GLU A 173 -16.42 9.27 7.49
C GLU A 173 -17.79 9.10 6.86
N ARG A 174 -17.82 8.58 5.64
CA ARG A 174 -19.06 8.43 4.86
C ARG A 174 -19.99 7.38 5.46
N LEU A 175 -19.46 6.22 5.87
CA LEU A 175 -20.22 5.19 6.57
C LEU A 175 -20.77 5.72 7.90
N SER A 176 -19.94 6.40 8.69
CA SER A 176 -20.39 7.00 9.96
C SER A 176 -21.47 8.06 9.75
N ALA A 177 -21.41 8.83 8.66
CA ALA A 177 -22.45 9.80 8.30
C ALA A 177 -23.80 9.14 7.93
N GLU A 178 -23.78 7.90 7.43
CA GLU A 178 -24.98 7.07 7.21
C GLU A 178 -25.47 6.35 8.48
N GLY A 179 -24.81 6.57 9.62
CA GLY A 179 -25.14 5.93 10.89
C GLY A 179 -24.62 4.49 11.01
N VAL A 180 -23.75 4.05 10.10
CA VAL A 180 -23.07 2.76 10.19
C VAL A 180 -22.01 2.85 11.29
N ARG A 181 -21.96 1.86 12.18
CA ARG A 181 -20.87 1.78 13.17
C ARG A 181 -19.55 1.51 12.45
N VAL A 182 -18.57 2.35 12.73
CA VAL A 182 -17.21 2.20 12.20
C VAL A 182 -16.19 2.21 13.34
N THR A 183 -15.38 1.17 13.44
CA THR A 183 -14.39 1.03 14.52
C THR A 183 -13.02 0.72 13.94
N SER A 184 -11.98 1.43 14.41
CA SER A 184 -10.58 1.14 14.09
C SER A 184 -9.89 0.57 15.32
N SER A 185 -9.24 -0.58 15.20
CA SER A 185 -8.47 -1.20 16.28
C SER A 185 -6.99 -1.21 15.94
N GLY A 186 -6.19 -0.59 16.81
CA GLY A 186 -4.77 -0.41 16.55
C GLY A 186 -3.95 -0.03 17.78
N LEU A 187 -2.70 0.37 17.55
CA LEU A 187 -1.81 0.81 18.64
C LEU A 187 -2.22 2.21 19.14
N PRO A 188 -2.03 2.53 20.44
CA PRO A 188 -2.31 3.86 20.97
C PRO A 188 -1.61 4.99 20.22
N LYS A 189 -0.34 4.79 19.84
CA LYS A 189 0.45 5.80 19.11
C LYS A 189 -0.10 6.18 17.73
N PHE A 190 -1.00 5.38 17.16
CA PHE A 190 -1.61 5.67 15.86
C PHE A 190 -2.98 6.36 15.98
N ALA A 191 -3.61 6.36 17.15
CA ALA A 191 -4.97 6.89 17.34
C ALA A 191 -5.11 8.35 16.89
N ALA A 192 -4.12 9.19 17.22
CA ALA A 192 -4.06 10.59 16.82
C ALA A 192 -2.96 10.85 15.79
N SER A 193 -2.38 9.82 15.17
CA SER A 193 -1.30 10.03 14.21
C SER A 193 -1.81 10.73 12.94
N PRO A 194 -1.00 11.60 12.32
CA PRO A 194 -1.46 12.40 11.20
C PRO A 194 -1.85 11.56 9.97
N LEU A 195 -1.16 10.44 9.71
CA LEU A 195 -1.58 9.50 8.66
C LEU A 195 -2.95 8.88 8.94
N THR A 196 -3.26 8.53 10.19
CA THR A 196 -4.61 8.08 10.57
C THR A 196 -5.65 9.17 10.32
N GLN A 197 -5.34 10.43 10.65
CA GLN A 197 -6.24 11.55 10.38
C GLN A 197 -6.45 11.78 8.87
N ALA A 198 -5.41 11.63 8.06
CA ALA A 198 -5.49 11.78 6.61
C ALA A 198 -6.25 10.63 5.93
N ALA A 199 -6.06 9.38 6.36
CA ALA A 199 -6.54 8.21 5.63
C ALA A 199 -7.75 7.49 6.27
N PHE A 200 -7.94 7.59 7.60
CA PHE A 200 -8.87 6.75 8.38
C PHE A 200 -9.73 7.52 9.37
N ARG A 201 -9.81 8.86 9.26
CA ARG A 201 -10.72 9.67 10.08
C ARG A 201 -12.17 9.22 9.90
N GLY A 202 -13.02 9.44 10.90
CA GLY A 202 -14.43 9.03 10.90
C GLY A 202 -14.74 7.73 11.65
N ALA A 203 -13.72 6.99 12.08
CA ALA A 203 -13.88 5.77 12.89
C ALA A 203 -13.70 6.03 14.40
N ASP A 204 -14.45 5.31 15.23
CA ASP A 204 -14.14 5.21 16.66
C ASP A 204 -12.86 4.40 16.86
N TYR A 205 -11.83 5.01 17.44
CA TYR A 205 -10.52 4.36 17.59
C TYR A 205 -10.39 3.64 18.94
N VAL A 206 -10.21 2.32 18.91
CA VAL A 206 -9.99 1.47 20.08
C VAL A 206 -8.54 1.02 20.14
N SER A 207 -7.78 1.60 21.06
CA SER A 207 -6.35 1.36 21.17
C SER A 207 -5.98 0.28 22.20
N ASN A 208 -5.10 -0.65 21.82
CA ASN A 208 -4.46 -1.58 22.76
C ASN A 208 -2.98 -1.79 22.42
N VAL A 209 -2.14 -2.01 23.43
CA VAL A 209 -0.69 -2.23 23.25
C VAL A 209 -0.39 -3.68 22.82
N LEU A 210 -1.04 -4.65 23.44
CA LEU A 210 -0.79 -6.06 23.15
C LEU A 210 -1.50 -6.47 21.84
N PRO A 211 -0.83 -7.22 20.94
CA PRO A 211 -1.44 -7.66 19.68
C PRO A 211 -2.74 -8.45 19.89
N ARG A 212 -2.77 -9.36 20.87
CA ARG A 212 -3.95 -10.14 21.24
C ARG A 212 -5.14 -9.26 21.63
N ASP A 213 -4.92 -8.20 22.39
CA ASP A 213 -5.99 -7.34 22.88
C ASP A 213 -6.59 -6.49 21.75
N ARG A 214 -5.79 -6.11 20.75
CA ARG A 214 -6.30 -5.50 19.51
C ARG A 214 -7.21 -6.45 18.75
N VAL A 215 -6.82 -7.71 18.59
CA VAL A 215 -7.66 -8.75 17.96
C VAL A 215 -8.98 -8.93 18.70
N LEU A 216 -8.95 -9.02 20.03
CA LEU A 216 -10.16 -9.19 20.84
C LEU A 216 -11.04 -7.93 20.84
N ALA A 217 -10.45 -6.74 20.79
CA ALA A 217 -11.19 -5.49 20.64
C ALA A 217 -11.91 -5.43 19.28
N ALA A 218 -11.24 -5.82 18.19
CA ALA A 218 -11.87 -5.93 16.88
C ALA A 218 -13.02 -6.96 16.88
N ALA A 219 -12.79 -8.14 17.48
CA ALA A 219 -13.83 -9.16 17.62
C ALA A 219 -15.03 -8.71 18.46
N LYS A 220 -14.79 -7.92 19.52
CA LYS A 220 -15.84 -7.30 20.33
C LYS A 220 -16.64 -6.27 19.53
N ALA A 221 -15.98 -5.42 18.75
CA ALA A 221 -16.64 -4.41 17.91
C ALA A 221 -17.55 -5.06 16.85
N ALA A 222 -17.12 -6.18 16.25
CA ALA A 222 -17.89 -6.92 15.25
C ALA A 222 -19.21 -7.53 15.77
N ARG A 223 -19.46 -7.52 17.09
CA ARG A 223 -20.76 -7.93 17.68
C ARG A 223 -21.90 -6.98 17.34
N THR A 224 -21.59 -5.77 16.89
CA THR A 224 -22.54 -4.81 16.37
C THR A 224 -22.31 -4.67 14.87
N PRO A 225 -23.36 -4.74 14.02
CA PRO A 225 -23.25 -4.53 12.58
C PRO A 225 -22.44 -3.29 12.17
N GLY A 226 -21.75 -3.35 11.03
CA GLY A 226 -20.92 -2.29 10.45
C GLY A 226 -19.47 -2.72 10.18
N LEU A 227 -18.57 -1.74 10.06
CA LEU A 227 -17.17 -1.95 9.66
C LEU A 227 -16.20 -1.92 10.84
N THR A 228 -15.35 -2.94 10.97
CA THR A 228 -14.21 -2.94 11.89
C THR A 228 -12.91 -3.04 11.09
N TYR A 229 -12.01 -2.08 11.27
CA TYR A 229 -10.67 -2.10 10.70
C TYR A 229 -9.65 -2.54 11.76
N LEU A 230 -8.80 -3.51 11.44
CA LEU A 230 -7.70 -3.97 12.30
C LEU A 230 -6.38 -3.86 11.55
N TYR A 231 -5.42 -3.13 12.12
CA TYR A 231 -4.11 -2.93 11.51
C TYR A 231 -3.00 -3.72 12.23
N ILE A 232 -2.26 -4.51 11.45
CA ILE A 232 -1.14 -5.34 11.92
C ILE A 232 0.13 -4.89 11.18
N ARG A 233 1.15 -4.46 11.92
CA ARG A 233 2.34 -3.79 11.37
C ARG A 233 3.62 -4.63 11.35
N ASP A 234 3.49 -5.88 11.79
CA ASP A 234 4.62 -6.66 12.28
C ASP A 234 5.45 -7.24 11.12
N ALA A 235 4.84 -7.57 9.99
CA ALA A 235 5.54 -8.11 8.82
C ALA A 235 6.48 -7.06 8.21
N ASP A 236 5.97 -5.89 7.82
CA ASP A 236 6.76 -4.75 7.34
C ASP A 236 7.91 -4.37 8.29
N LYS A 237 7.57 -4.06 9.55
CA LYS A 237 8.57 -3.65 10.55
C LYS A 237 9.69 -4.67 10.68
N THR A 238 9.37 -5.96 10.64
CA THR A 238 10.36 -7.03 10.79
C THR A 238 11.17 -7.18 9.50
N GLY A 239 10.52 -7.09 8.34
CA GLY A 239 11.15 -7.17 7.03
C GLY A 239 12.20 -6.08 6.85
N HIS A 240 11.85 -4.82 7.11
CA HIS A 240 12.81 -3.72 7.02
C HIS A 240 13.99 -3.84 7.99
N ASN A 241 13.83 -4.46 9.16
CA ASN A 241 14.93 -4.56 10.13
C ASN A 241 15.83 -5.79 9.90
N TYR A 242 15.29 -6.86 9.30
CA TYR A 242 15.96 -8.18 9.32
C TYR A 242 15.91 -8.96 8.01
N GLY A 243 15.13 -8.51 7.01
CA GLY A 243 14.87 -9.26 5.79
C GLY A 243 13.54 -10.01 5.86
N TRP A 244 12.73 -9.95 4.81
CA TRP A 244 11.43 -10.66 4.74
C TRP A 244 11.60 -12.19 4.68
N ASP A 245 12.79 -12.66 4.30
CA ASP A 245 13.17 -14.07 4.21
C ASP A 245 13.88 -14.61 5.46
N SER A 246 14.02 -13.78 6.50
CA SER A 246 14.70 -14.14 7.76
C SER A 246 13.84 -14.96 8.72
N ASP A 247 14.46 -15.75 9.61
CA ASP A 247 13.77 -16.47 10.69
C ASP A 247 12.97 -15.53 11.61
N ARG A 248 13.44 -14.28 11.76
CA ARG A 248 12.73 -13.25 12.54
C ARG A 248 11.42 -12.86 11.87
N TRP A 249 11.42 -12.70 10.55
CA TRP A 249 10.22 -12.44 9.78
C TRP A 249 9.28 -13.64 9.79
N VAL A 250 9.79 -14.85 9.60
CA VAL A 250 8.99 -16.09 9.71
C VAL A 250 8.29 -16.17 11.07
N GLY A 251 9.00 -15.93 12.17
CA GLY A 251 8.36 -15.91 13.49
C GLY A 251 7.34 -14.77 13.67
N ALA A 252 7.52 -13.62 13.02
CA ALA A 252 6.50 -12.56 12.98
C ALA A 252 5.27 -13.01 12.19
N PHE A 253 5.48 -13.65 11.05
CA PHE A 253 4.44 -14.18 10.18
C PHE A 253 3.60 -15.27 10.86
N GLU A 254 4.23 -16.20 11.58
CA GLU A 254 3.52 -17.20 12.41
C GLU A 254 2.62 -16.55 13.48
N ARG A 255 3.09 -15.46 14.11
CA ARG A 255 2.28 -14.70 15.07
C ARG A 255 1.13 -13.94 14.42
N ILE A 256 1.29 -13.48 13.19
CA ILE A 256 0.22 -12.84 12.41
C ILE A 256 -0.86 -13.89 12.08
N ASP A 257 -0.46 -15.06 11.59
CA ASP A 257 -1.37 -16.17 11.32
C ASP A 257 -2.16 -16.58 12.58
N ALA A 258 -1.48 -16.74 13.71
CA ALA A 258 -2.13 -17.06 14.98
C ALA A 258 -3.13 -15.98 15.45
N GLN A 259 -2.83 -14.70 15.20
CA GLN A 259 -3.75 -13.60 15.50
C GLN A 259 -5.00 -13.63 14.61
N LEU A 260 -4.83 -13.90 13.31
CA LEU A 260 -5.95 -14.02 12.38
C LEU A 260 -6.82 -15.25 12.68
N GLY A 261 -6.21 -16.39 12.99
CA GLY A 261 -6.94 -17.57 13.45
C GLY A 261 -7.68 -17.33 14.78
N LEU A 262 -7.11 -16.52 15.69
CA LEU A 262 -7.82 -16.09 16.90
C LEU A 262 -9.01 -15.19 16.56
N LEU A 263 -8.83 -14.22 15.66
CA LEU A 263 -9.90 -13.33 15.21
C LEU A 263 -11.09 -14.14 14.69
N LYS A 264 -10.84 -15.05 13.74
CA LYS A 264 -11.84 -15.96 13.15
C LYS A 264 -12.68 -16.68 14.21
N ARG A 265 -12.04 -17.22 15.25
CA ARG A 265 -12.76 -17.93 16.34
C ARG A 265 -13.48 -17.00 17.32
N SER A 266 -13.18 -15.71 17.33
CA SER A 266 -13.65 -14.76 18.34
C SER A 266 -14.77 -13.84 17.86
N VAL A 267 -14.88 -13.62 16.55
CA VAL A 267 -15.97 -12.84 15.95
C VAL A 267 -17.29 -13.63 15.95
N PRO A 268 -18.46 -12.96 15.93
CA PRO A 268 -19.75 -13.63 15.76
C PRO A 268 -19.84 -14.42 14.44
N ARG A 269 -20.60 -15.51 14.44
CA ARG A 269 -20.93 -16.27 13.22
C ARG A 269 -21.57 -15.34 12.17
N GLY A 270 -21.19 -15.50 10.90
CA GLY A 270 -21.64 -14.65 9.80
C GLY A 270 -20.91 -13.31 9.68
N THR A 271 -19.83 -13.09 10.45
CA THR A 271 -18.94 -11.93 10.28
C THR A 271 -18.00 -12.15 9.11
N LEU A 272 -18.00 -11.24 8.13
CA LEU A 272 -17.08 -11.26 7.00
C LEU A 272 -15.71 -10.81 7.45
N ILE A 273 -14.69 -11.61 7.17
CA ILE A 273 -13.30 -11.28 7.44
C ILE A 273 -12.61 -11.10 6.09
N VAL A 274 -12.05 -9.92 5.87
CA VAL A 274 -11.26 -9.61 4.67
C VAL A 274 -9.83 -9.31 5.11
N VAL A 275 -8.86 -10.11 4.68
CA VAL A 275 -7.43 -9.86 4.94
C VAL A 275 -6.78 -9.32 3.69
N VAL A 276 -6.13 -8.17 3.82
CA VAL A 276 -5.47 -7.42 2.74
C VAL A 276 -4.12 -6.89 3.21
N ALA A 277 -3.29 -6.40 2.28
CA ALA A 277 -2.05 -5.68 2.59
C ALA A 277 -2.00 -4.35 1.81
N ASP A 278 -1.13 -3.45 2.25
CA ASP A 278 -0.82 -2.21 1.55
C ASP A 278 0.22 -2.42 0.43
N HIS A 279 1.20 -3.28 0.64
CA HIS A 279 2.22 -3.66 -0.34
C HIS A 279 2.89 -4.99 0.03
N GLY A 280 3.72 -5.49 -0.89
CA GLY A 280 4.70 -6.53 -0.63
C GLY A 280 6.08 -6.01 -0.27
N MET A 281 7.08 -6.89 -0.36
CA MET A 281 8.44 -6.59 0.09
C MET A 281 9.46 -7.40 -0.72
N ILE A 282 10.58 -6.78 -1.05
CA ILE A 282 11.71 -7.42 -1.74
C ILE A 282 12.97 -7.40 -0.86
N SER A 283 13.88 -8.35 -1.06
CA SER A 283 15.21 -8.29 -0.46
C SER A 283 16.11 -7.38 -1.29
N THR A 284 16.89 -6.53 -0.63
CA THR A 284 17.84 -5.63 -1.30
C THR A 284 19.13 -6.35 -1.67
N ASP A 285 19.86 -5.80 -2.64
CA ASP A 285 21.22 -6.22 -2.96
C ASP A 285 22.19 -5.05 -2.72
N PRO A 286 23.11 -5.15 -1.75
CA PRO A 286 24.09 -4.09 -1.48
C PRO A 286 24.98 -3.74 -2.67
N ASP A 287 25.25 -4.67 -3.58
CA ASP A 287 26.09 -4.47 -4.77
C ASP A 287 25.34 -3.74 -5.88
N LEU A 288 24.00 -3.79 -5.84
CA LEU A 288 23.12 -3.05 -6.76
C LEU A 288 22.64 -1.71 -6.16
N ARG A 289 23.13 -1.32 -4.97
CA ARG A 289 22.80 -0.04 -4.37
C ARG A 289 23.50 1.11 -5.12
N ILE A 290 22.71 2.09 -5.54
CA ILE A 290 23.20 3.32 -6.16
C ILE A 290 23.03 4.46 -5.15
N ASP A 291 24.12 5.15 -4.81
CA ASP A 291 24.09 6.33 -3.96
C ASP A 291 24.28 7.58 -4.80
N ILE A 292 23.23 8.41 -4.91
CA ILE A 292 23.22 9.64 -5.71
C ILE A 292 24.33 10.59 -5.28
N ALA A 293 24.68 10.60 -3.98
CA ALA A 293 25.77 11.41 -3.44
C ALA A 293 27.14 11.07 -4.05
N GLN A 294 27.29 9.88 -4.63
CA GLN A 294 28.53 9.37 -5.23
C GLN A 294 28.48 9.39 -6.77
N GLU A 295 27.40 9.91 -7.36
CA GLU A 295 27.16 9.92 -8.80
C GLU A 295 26.94 11.38 -9.28
N PRO A 296 28.01 12.19 -9.46
CA PRO A 296 27.87 13.60 -9.84
C PRO A 296 27.04 13.84 -11.10
N MET A 297 27.09 12.88 -12.05
CA MET A 297 26.26 12.94 -13.26
C MET A 297 24.77 12.83 -12.94
N LEU A 298 24.35 11.93 -12.04
CA LEU A 298 22.95 11.80 -11.65
C LEU A 298 22.45 12.99 -10.84
N ALA A 299 23.33 13.60 -10.05
CA ALA A 299 23.00 14.74 -9.18
C ALA A 299 22.90 16.09 -9.93
N GLN A 300 23.43 16.19 -11.16
CA GLN A 300 23.44 17.44 -11.92
C GLN A 300 22.02 17.93 -12.23
N GLY A 301 21.67 19.17 -11.84
CA GLY A 301 20.35 19.75 -12.11
C GLY A 301 19.22 19.21 -11.22
N VAL A 302 19.54 18.37 -10.23
CA VAL A 302 18.58 17.86 -9.25
C VAL A 302 18.65 18.73 -7.99
N GLN A 303 17.61 19.53 -7.77
CA GLN A 303 17.49 20.38 -6.59
C GLN A 303 17.18 19.56 -5.33
N ALA A 304 16.27 18.60 -5.43
CA ALA A 304 15.87 17.76 -4.30
C ALA A 304 15.47 16.35 -4.73
N VAL A 305 15.61 15.40 -3.81
CA VAL A 305 15.23 14.00 -3.99
C VAL A 305 14.17 13.64 -2.94
N GLY A 306 13.00 13.21 -3.42
CA GLY A 306 11.91 12.66 -2.63
C GLY A 306 11.56 11.24 -3.05
N GLY A 307 10.39 10.76 -2.63
CA GLY A 307 9.95 9.39 -2.79
C GLY A 307 10.58 8.43 -1.77
N GLU A 308 11.02 7.27 -2.25
CA GLU A 308 11.66 6.21 -1.47
C GLU A 308 12.67 5.42 -2.32
N PRO A 309 13.51 4.55 -1.72
CA PRO A 309 14.63 3.93 -2.45
C PRO A 309 14.28 3.08 -3.67
N ARG A 310 13.00 2.73 -3.82
CA ARG A 310 12.44 1.93 -4.92
C ARG A 310 11.60 2.74 -5.91
N ALA A 311 11.21 3.96 -5.55
CA ALA A 311 10.39 4.87 -6.34
C ALA A 311 10.78 6.31 -5.98
N LEU A 312 11.78 6.85 -6.69
CA LEU A 312 12.25 8.22 -6.45
C LEU A 312 11.36 9.25 -7.15
N MET A 313 11.31 10.43 -6.56
CA MET A 313 10.84 11.65 -7.20
C MET A 313 11.99 12.65 -7.19
N LEU A 314 12.46 13.04 -8.37
CA LEU A 314 13.50 14.04 -8.55
C LEU A 314 12.83 15.38 -8.84
N TYR A 315 13.19 16.39 -8.06
CA TYR A 315 12.75 17.78 -8.26
C TYR A 315 13.94 18.55 -8.83
N LEU A 316 13.72 19.22 -9.96
CA LEU A 316 14.80 19.79 -10.75
C LEU A 316 15.00 21.28 -10.47
N GLU A 317 16.20 21.77 -10.77
CA GLU A 317 16.45 23.21 -10.84
C GLU A 317 15.58 23.83 -11.96
N PRO A 318 15.04 25.07 -11.79
CA PRO A 318 14.06 25.65 -12.72
C PRO A 318 14.49 25.72 -14.19
N GLU A 319 15.79 25.82 -14.45
CA GLU A 319 16.40 25.90 -15.79
C GLU A 319 16.62 24.53 -16.43
N CYS A 320 16.48 23.42 -15.69
CA CYS A 320 16.77 22.08 -16.19
C CYS A 320 15.60 21.49 -16.97
N SER A 321 15.90 20.86 -18.11
CA SER A 321 14.93 20.09 -18.88
C SER A 321 14.67 18.73 -18.23
N ALA A 322 13.40 18.43 -17.93
CA ALA A 322 13.01 17.13 -17.37
C ALA A 322 13.37 15.98 -18.31
N ASP A 323 13.26 16.18 -19.63
CA ASP A 323 13.61 15.16 -20.64
C ASP A 323 15.11 14.86 -20.63
N GLU A 324 15.97 15.87 -20.58
CA GLU A 324 17.43 15.69 -20.55
C GLU A 324 17.89 14.98 -19.27
N VAL A 325 17.27 15.33 -18.13
CA VAL A 325 17.55 14.64 -16.87
C VAL A 325 17.04 13.20 -16.92
N ALA A 326 15.83 12.97 -17.42
CA ALA A 326 15.27 11.63 -17.55
C ALA A 326 16.15 10.75 -18.46
N ASP A 327 16.63 11.25 -19.59
CA ASP A 327 17.49 10.51 -20.51
C ASP A 327 18.82 10.13 -19.87
N ARG A 328 19.46 11.04 -19.14
CA ARG A 328 20.69 10.72 -18.39
C ARG A 328 20.47 9.63 -17.34
N TRP A 329 19.32 9.65 -16.67
CA TRP A 329 18.95 8.61 -15.71
C TRP A 329 18.64 7.28 -16.41
N ARG A 330 17.97 7.28 -17.56
CA ARG A 330 17.74 6.10 -18.41
C ARG A 330 19.06 5.48 -18.84
N ASP A 331 19.99 6.27 -19.35
CA ASP A 331 21.31 5.81 -19.80
C ASP A 331 22.11 5.14 -18.66
N ARG A 332 22.09 5.74 -17.47
CA ARG A 332 22.84 5.23 -16.32
C ARG A 332 22.21 3.98 -15.70
N LEU A 333 20.88 3.87 -15.71
CA LEU A 333 20.17 2.78 -15.04
C LEU A 333 19.90 1.58 -15.96
N GLY A 334 19.65 1.82 -17.25
CA GLY A 334 19.21 0.80 -18.20
C GLY A 334 18.00 0.04 -17.66
N ASP A 335 18.00 -1.28 -17.80
CA ASP A 335 16.91 -2.16 -17.35
C ASP A 335 16.73 -2.23 -15.82
N ARG A 336 17.59 -1.56 -15.03
CA ARG A 336 17.47 -1.53 -13.56
C ARG A 336 16.43 -0.55 -13.06
N ALA A 337 15.84 0.29 -13.90
CA ALA A 337 14.73 1.15 -13.52
C ALA A 337 13.90 1.59 -14.72
N LEU A 338 12.64 1.92 -14.44
CA LEU A 338 11.78 2.66 -15.33
C LEU A 338 11.84 4.14 -14.96
N VAL A 339 12.26 4.97 -15.90
CA VAL A 339 12.39 6.42 -15.70
C VAL A 339 11.36 7.12 -16.56
N ARG A 340 10.55 7.96 -15.92
CA ARG A 340 9.51 8.77 -16.55
C ARG A 340 9.69 10.23 -16.18
N THR A 341 9.34 11.14 -17.08
CA THR A 341 9.01 12.51 -16.66
C THR A 341 7.67 12.53 -15.93
N ARG A 342 7.39 13.62 -15.21
CA ARG A 342 6.09 13.82 -14.56
C ARG A 342 4.95 13.69 -15.56
N ASP A 343 5.07 14.32 -16.72
CA ASP A 343 4.02 14.36 -17.72
C ASP A 343 3.77 12.97 -18.32
N GLU A 344 4.83 12.20 -18.58
CA GLU A 344 4.73 10.78 -18.97
C GLU A 344 4.02 9.96 -17.88
N ALA A 345 4.40 10.10 -16.61
CA ALA A 345 3.78 9.35 -15.52
C ALA A 345 2.30 9.70 -15.31
N VAL A 346 1.93 10.98 -15.45
CA VAL A 346 0.53 11.42 -15.39
C VAL A 346 -0.25 10.87 -16.58
N ALA A 347 0.30 10.94 -17.79
CA ALA A 347 -0.34 10.42 -19.00
C ALA A 347 -0.51 8.88 -18.96
N ASP A 348 0.46 8.16 -18.42
CA ASP A 348 0.41 6.70 -18.20
C ASP A 348 -0.62 6.30 -17.13
N GLY A 349 -1.15 7.26 -16.36
CA GLY A 349 -2.12 7.02 -15.28
C GLY A 349 -1.50 6.44 -14.01
N VAL A 350 -0.19 6.62 -13.80
CA VAL A 350 0.57 6.05 -12.67
C VAL A 350 -0.05 6.38 -11.31
N TYR A 351 -0.57 7.59 -11.15
CA TYR A 351 -1.20 8.06 -9.92
C TYR A 351 -2.74 8.05 -9.97
N GLY A 352 -3.34 7.48 -11.02
CA GLY A 352 -4.75 7.65 -11.35
C GLY A 352 -5.07 9.08 -11.83
N PRO A 353 -6.35 9.52 -11.79
CA PRO A 353 -6.68 10.93 -12.01
C PRO A 353 -5.92 11.85 -11.06
N VAL A 354 -5.27 12.89 -11.61
CA VAL A 354 -4.46 13.83 -10.83
C VAL A 354 -5.16 15.18 -10.73
N ASP A 355 -5.48 15.59 -9.49
CA ASP A 355 -5.96 16.93 -9.21
C ASP A 355 -4.84 17.96 -9.52
N PRO A 356 -5.11 19.06 -10.24
CA PRO A 356 -4.11 20.09 -10.54
C PRO A 356 -3.29 20.56 -9.34
N ARG A 357 -3.85 20.56 -8.11
CA ARG A 357 -3.12 20.92 -6.89
C ARG A 357 -2.01 19.93 -6.52
N VAL A 358 -2.10 18.69 -6.99
CA VAL A 358 -1.20 17.58 -6.65
C VAL A 358 -0.03 17.49 -7.62
N VAL A 359 -0.19 17.95 -8.86
CA VAL A 359 0.88 17.99 -9.88
C VAL A 359 2.22 18.53 -9.34
N PRO A 360 2.28 19.70 -8.66
CA PRO A 360 3.54 20.22 -8.13
C PRO A 360 4.13 19.43 -6.96
N MET A 361 3.40 18.48 -6.38
CA MET A 361 3.92 17.56 -5.35
C MET A 361 4.66 16.38 -5.96
N ILE A 362 4.34 16.02 -7.21
CA ILE A 362 4.99 14.95 -7.96
C ILE A 362 6.30 15.49 -8.54
N GLY A 363 7.39 14.75 -8.35
CA GLY A 363 8.70 15.09 -8.90
C GLY A 363 8.66 15.22 -10.42
N ASP A 364 9.52 16.06 -10.98
CA ASP A 364 9.61 16.30 -12.42
C ASP A 364 10.12 15.07 -13.18
N VAL A 365 10.93 14.22 -12.51
CA VAL A 365 11.35 12.90 -13.01
C VAL A 365 11.11 11.84 -11.94
N LEU A 366 10.54 10.71 -12.34
CA LEU A 366 10.24 9.56 -11.50
C LEU A 366 11.10 8.38 -11.88
N VAL A 367 11.60 7.66 -10.88
CA VAL A 367 12.50 6.51 -11.09
C VAL A 367 12.00 5.31 -10.29
N SER A 368 11.36 4.37 -10.97
CA SER A 368 10.87 3.12 -10.39
C SER A 368 11.90 2.00 -10.58
N ALA A 369 12.57 1.60 -9.50
CA ALA A 369 13.62 0.58 -9.56
C ALA A 369 13.08 -0.82 -9.93
N ALA A 370 13.80 -1.56 -10.77
CA ALA A 370 13.55 -2.96 -11.09
C ALA A 370 14.50 -3.87 -10.30
N GLY A 371 14.25 -5.18 -10.34
CA GLY A 371 15.13 -6.15 -9.71
C GLY A 371 15.26 -5.91 -8.20
N ARG A 372 16.50 -6.03 -7.70
CA ARG A 372 16.86 -5.76 -6.29
C ARG A 372 17.54 -4.39 -6.09
N THR A 373 17.54 -3.56 -7.13
CA THR A 373 18.18 -2.24 -7.13
C THR A 373 17.54 -1.35 -6.08
N THR A 374 18.39 -0.61 -5.35
CA THR A 374 17.94 0.49 -4.49
C THR A 374 18.72 1.74 -4.83
N ILE A 375 18.03 2.89 -4.83
CA ILE A 375 18.62 4.18 -5.16
C ILE A 375 18.43 5.09 -3.95
N VAL A 376 19.52 5.57 -3.39
CA VAL A 376 19.56 6.28 -2.11
C VAL A 376 20.32 7.59 -2.24
N ASP A 377 20.22 8.45 -1.22
CA ASP A 377 21.04 9.65 -1.13
C ASP A 377 21.59 9.81 0.29
N SER A 378 22.86 9.45 0.48
CA SER A 378 23.53 9.50 1.78
C SER A 378 23.74 10.92 2.33
N ARG A 379 23.50 11.97 1.53
CA ARG A 379 23.54 13.37 2.02
C ARG A 379 22.35 13.70 2.91
N ILE A 380 21.21 13.04 2.69
CA ILE A 380 19.93 13.35 3.38
C ILE A 380 19.36 12.16 4.15
N GLN A 381 19.81 10.93 3.87
CA GLN A 381 19.36 9.71 4.54
C GLN A 381 20.40 9.19 5.52
N THR A 382 19.94 8.63 6.65
CA THR A 382 20.82 7.97 7.63
C THR A 382 21.44 6.69 7.04
N ASP A 383 22.63 6.31 7.51
CA ASP A 383 23.31 5.07 7.06
C ASP A 383 22.45 3.81 7.23
N LYS A 384 21.65 3.73 8.30
CA LYS A 384 20.71 2.61 8.47
C LYS A 384 19.65 2.60 7.36
N ALA A 385 19.09 3.75 7.01
CA ALA A 385 18.03 3.85 6.00
C ALA A 385 18.54 3.49 4.60
N THR A 386 19.82 3.71 4.30
CA THR A 386 20.42 3.39 3.00
C THR A 386 20.83 1.91 2.87
N ARG A 387 20.69 1.10 3.93
CA ARG A 387 21.18 -0.28 4.00
C ARG A 387 20.13 -1.27 4.52
N LEU A 388 18.84 -0.97 4.37
CA LEU A 388 17.78 -1.87 4.81
C LEU A 388 17.86 -3.19 4.01
N PRO A 389 17.78 -4.36 4.67
CA PRO A 389 17.84 -5.68 4.00
C PRO A 389 16.62 -5.99 3.15
N SER A 390 15.50 -5.31 3.39
CA SER A 390 14.31 -5.41 2.58
C SER A 390 13.62 -4.07 2.48
N VAL A 391 13.02 -3.82 1.33
CA VAL A 391 12.35 -2.57 0.95
C VAL A 391 11.17 -2.85 0.02
N HIS A 392 10.38 -1.82 -0.22
CA HIS A 392 9.26 -1.80 -1.15
C HIS A 392 9.16 -0.39 -1.76
N GLY A 393 8.18 -0.17 -2.63
CA GLY A 393 7.83 1.13 -3.19
C GLY A 393 7.69 1.14 -4.70
N SER A 394 8.30 0.17 -5.40
CA SER A 394 8.31 0.15 -6.86
C SER A 394 7.12 -0.56 -7.50
N GLN A 395 7.15 -0.58 -8.82
CA GLN A 395 6.13 -1.17 -9.67
C GLN A 395 6.46 -2.62 -10.08
N THR A 396 6.89 -3.47 -9.14
CA THR A 396 7.14 -4.90 -9.40
C THR A 396 6.02 -5.77 -8.83
N SER A 397 5.81 -6.98 -9.37
CA SER A 397 4.79 -7.90 -8.83
C SER A 397 5.02 -8.24 -7.36
N ALA A 398 6.27 -8.42 -6.94
CA ALA A 398 6.62 -8.69 -5.55
C ALA A 398 6.19 -7.57 -4.58
N GLU A 399 6.11 -6.32 -5.07
CA GLU A 399 5.75 -5.15 -4.27
C GLU A 399 4.26 -4.76 -4.44
N MET A 400 3.72 -4.91 -5.65
CA MET A 400 2.37 -4.47 -5.99
C MET A 400 1.27 -5.51 -5.76
N ASP A 401 1.60 -6.79 -5.82
CA ASP A 401 0.61 -7.85 -5.67
C ASP A 401 0.39 -8.13 -4.18
N ILE A 402 -0.83 -7.84 -3.74
CA ILE A 402 -1.26 -7.96 -2.35
C ILE A 402 -2.36 -9.03 -2.25
N PRO A 403 -2.46 -9.71 -1.09
CA PRO A 403 -3.51 -10.68 -0.88
C PRO A 403 -4.88 -10.00 -0.76
N LEU A 404 -5.91 -10.70 -1.21
CA LEU A 404 -7.29 -10.49 -0.83
C LEU A 404 -7.82 -11.85 -0.37
N LEU A 405 -7.82 -12.07 0.94
CA LEU A 405 -8.30 -13.33 1.52
C LEU A 405 -9.63 -13.08 2.19
N ILE A 406 -10.60 -13.93 1.89
CA ILE A 406 -11.98 -13.79 2.31
C ILE A 406 -12.32 -15.00 3.17
N ASP A 407 -12.91 -14.76 4.33
CA ASP A 407 -13.43 -15.81 5.21
C ASP A 407 -14.75 -15.37 5.85
N MET A 408 -15.58 -16.33 6.23
CA MET A 408 -16.88 -16.13 6.86
C MET A 408 -16.97 -16.91 8.18
N ALA A 409 -17.02 -16.19 9.31
CA ALA A 409 -17.01 -16.76 10.66
C ALA A 409 -18.10 -17.80 10.95
#